data_AF-A0A3D1P3X3-F1
#
_entry.id   AF-A0A3D1P3X3-F1
#
_cell.length_a   1.000
_cell.length_b   1.000
_cell.length_c   1.000
_cell.angle_alpha   90.00
_cell.angle_beta   90.00
_cell.angle_gamma   90.00
#
_symmetry.space_group_name_H-M   'P 1'
#
loop_
_entity.id
_entity.type
_entity.pdbx_description
1 polymer ?
#
loop_
_entity_poly.entity_id
_entity_poly.type
_entity_poly.pdbx_seq_one_letter_code
_entity_poly.pdbx_strand_id
1 'polypeptide(L)' 'MAGSTNHQYHILDPDYMPFIGSMSAVTMTSGGVMAMHPEWAGGIGKYVLLLGFLGVIATI' A
#
# COMPACT_ATOMS: atom_id res chain seq x y z
N MET A 1 -16.61 -16.23 20.14
CA MET A 1 -17.17 -16.37 18.77
C MET A 1 -18.30 -15.37 18.63
N ALA A 2 -18.50 -14.75 17.47
CA ALA A 2 -19.57 -13.77 17.20
C ALA A 2 -21.01 -14.30 17.38
N GLY A 3 -21.20 -15.46 18.03
CA GLY A 3 -22.47 -16.14 18.23
C GLY A 3 -23.21 -15.81 19.53
N SER A 4 -22.77 -14.83 20.34
CA SER A 4 -23.51 -14.43 21.57
C SER A 4 -23.49 -12.92 21.89
N THR A 5 -23.28 -12.04 20.90
CA THR A 5 -23.22 -10.60 21.13
C THR A 5 -24.58 -9.91 20.89
N ASN A 6 -24.98 -9.01 21.79
CA ASN A 6 -26.29 -8.31 21.75
C ASN A 6 -26.31 -7.06 20.84
N HIS A 7 -25.38 -6.95 19.90
CA HIS A 7 -25.22 -5.77 19.06
C HIS A 7 -25.41 -6.09 17.58
N GLN A 8 -26.02 -5.16 16.84
CA GLN A 8 -26.22 -5.28 15.39
C GLN A 8 -25.00 -4.79 14.58
N TYR A 9 -23.80 -4.76 15.17
CA TYR A 9 -22.60 -4.34 14.43
C TYR A 9 -22.30 -5.28 13.26
N HIS A 10 -21.96 -4.68 12.13
CA HIS A 10 -21.48 -5.40 10.95
C HIS A 10 -20.03 -5.83 11.20
N ILE A 11 -19.86 -7.09 11.56
CA ILE A 11 -18.54 -7.71 11.63
C ILE A 11 -18.12 -8.05 10.21
N LEU A 12 -17.08 -7.39 9.73
CA LEU A 12 -16.51 -7.66 8.42
C LEU A 12 -15.61 -8.89 8.50
N ASP A 13 -15.63 -9.68 7.44
CA ASP A 13 -14.60 -10.67 7.21
C ASP A 13 -13.24 -9.98 6.99
N PRO A 14 -12.13 -10.68 7.23
CA PRO A 14 -10.81 -10.15 6.94
C PRO A 14 -10.67 -9.72 5.47
N ASP A 15 -10.14 -8.53 5.24
CA ASP A 15 -9.80 -8.00 3.92
C ASP A 15 -8.29 -7.72 3.85
N TYR A 16 -7.64 -8.23 2.81
CA TYR A 16 -6.20 -8.07 2.60
C TYR A 16 -5.85 -6.82 1.79
N MET A 17 -6.80 -6.20 1.09
CA MET A 17 -6.55 -5.01 0.26
C MET A 17 -5.96 -3.82 1.03
N PRO A 18 -6.36 -3.51 2.28
CA PRO A 18 -5.74 -2.44 3.06
C PRO A 18 -4.24 -2.64 3.30
N PHE A 19 -3.80 -3.90 3.45
CA PHE A 19 -2.38 -4.22 3.58
C PHE A 19 -1.63 -3.94 2.28
N ILE A 20 -2.16 -4.39 1.13
CA ILE A 20 -1.54 -4.13 -0.18
C ILE A 20 -1.49 -2.62 -0.46
N GLY A 21 -2.56 -1.88 -0.15
CA GLY A 21 -2.62 -0.44 -0.34
C GLY A 21 -1.56 0.31 0.48
N SER A 22 -1.40 -0.06 1.76
CA SER A 22 -0.37 0.56 2.61
C SER A 22 1.06 0.25 2.14
N MET A 23 1.35 -0.99 1.74
CA MET A 23 2.66 -1.35 1.18
C MET A 23 2.94 -0.65 -0.15
N SER A 24 1.91 -0.45 -0.97
CA SER A 24 2.02 0.31 -2.23
C SER A 24 2.33 1.79 -1.97
N ALA A 25 1.67 2.41 -0.99
CA ALA A 25 1.94 3.79 -0.59
C ALA A 25 3.37 3.98 -0.05
N VAL A 26 3.87 3.04 0.78
CA VAL A 26 5.26 3.05 1.24
C VAL A 26 6.21 2.95 0.05
N THR A 27 6.00 1.98 -0.84
CA THR A 27 6.83 1.78 -2.03
C THR A 27 6.83 3.01 -2.94
N MET A 28 5.67 3.63 -3.15
CA MET A 28 5.53 4.84 -3.97
C MET A 28 6.31 6.01 -3.36
N THR A 29 6.17 6.23 -2.05
CA THR A 29 6.83 7.33 -1.34
C THR A 29 8.35 7.15 -1.35
N SER A 30 8.84 5.97 -0.98
CA SER A 30 10.27 5.65 -0.99
C SER A 30 10.85 5.73 -2.41
N GLY A 31 10.15 5.19 -3.41
CA GLY A 31 10.55 5.28 -4.81
C GLY A 31 10.60 6.73 -5.31
N GLY A 32 9.66 7.57 -4.88
CA GLY A 32 9.66 9.00 -5.17
C GLY A 32 10.90 9.70 -4.65
N VAL A 33 11.25 9.46 -3.38
CA VAL A 33 12.49 9.99 -2.79
C VAL A 33 13.72 9.48 -3.55
N MET A 34 13.79 8.17 -3.84
CA MET A 34 14.90 7.59 -4.60
C MET A 34 15.02 8.18 -6.02
N ALA A 35 13.90 8.49 -6.68
CA ALA A 35 13.90 9.10 -8.00
C ALA A 35 14.37 10.56 -7.98
N MET A 36 14.18 11.27 -6.85
CA MET A 36 14.70 12.63 -6.62
C MET A 36 16.18 12.65 -6.27
N HIS A 37 16.73 11.53 -5.77
CA HIS A 37 18.12 11.38 -5.34
C HIS A 37 18.89 10.30 -6.15
N PRO A 38 19.01 10.47 -7.49
CA PRO A 38 19.66 9.48 -8.35
C PRO A 38 21.15 9.29 -8.05
N GLU A 39 21.81 10.26 -7.42
CA GLU A 39 23.21 10.17 -6.96
C GLU A 39 23.44 9.08 -5.91
N TRP A 40 22.41 8.77 -5.11
CA TRP A 40 22.48 7.76 -4.05
C TRP A 40 21.77 6.46 -4.44
N ALA A 41 20.59 6.57 -5.04
CA ALA A 41 19.76 5.41 -5.40
C ALA A 41 20.01 4.89 -6.84
N GLY A 42 20.78 5.61 -7.66
CA GLY A 42 20.93 5.31 -9.07
C GLY A 42 19.62 5.45 -9.85
N GLY A 43 19.49 4.71 -10.96
CA GLY A 43 18.30 4.74 -11.81
C GLY A 43 17.09 3.96 -11.29
N ILE A 44 17.25 3.17 -10.21
CA ILE A 44 16.21 2.22 -9.78
C ILE A 44 14.98 2.91 -9.16
N GLY A 45 15.17 4.10 -8.57
CA GLY A 45 14.11 4.83 -7.88
C GLY A 45 12.86 5.08 -8.73
N LYS A 46 13.03 5.33 -10.03
CA LYS A 46 11.92 5.53 -10.97
C LYS A 46 11.03 4.28 -11.10
N TYR A 47 11.62 3.09 -11.11
CA TYR A 47 10.87 1.83 -11.20
C TYR A 47 10.15 1.52 -9.89
N VAL A 48 10.79 1.79 -8.75
CA VAL A 48 10.16 1.64 -7.42
C VAL A 48 8.96 2.58 -7.28
N LEU A 49 9.11 3.84 -7.73
CA LEU A 49 8.01 4.80 -7.76
C LEU A 49 6.84 4.30 -8.62
N LEU A 50 7.12 3.83 -9.84
CA LEU A 50 6.10 3.32 -10.75
C LEU A 50 5.39 2.08 -10.19
N LEU A 51 6.14 1.16 -9.57
CA LEU A 51 5.57 -0.01 -8.91
C LEU A 51 4.60 0.39 -7.80
N GLY A 52 5.01 1.32 -6.93
CA GLY A 52 4.14 1.82 -5.86
C GLY A 52 2.91 2.55 -6.39
N PHE A 53 3.07 3.37 -7.43
CA PHE A 53 1.96 4.08 -8.07
C PHE A 53 0.93 3.12 -8.68
N LEU A 54 1.38 2.10 -9.41
CA LEU A 54 0.50 1.06 -9.94
C LEU A 54 -0.19 0.27 -8.82
N GLY A 55 0.54 0.00 -7.73
CA GLY A 55 -0.03 -0.66 -6.55
C GLY A 55 -1.15 0.15 -5.90
N VAL A 56 -1.00 1.47 -5.78
CA VAL A 56 -2.06 2.35 -5.26
C VAL A 56 -3.28 2.32 -6.18
N ILE A 57 -3.09 2.42 -7.50
CA ILE A 57 -4.18 2.34 -8.48
C ILE A 57 -4.91 0.99 -8.43
N ALA A 58 -4.22 -0.11 -8.11
CA ALA A 58 -4.85 -1.41 -7.99
C ALA A 58 -5.71 -1.58 -6.72
N THR A 59 -5.60 -0.65 -5.77
CA THR A 59 -6.25 -0.75 -4.43
C THR A 59 -7.36 0.30 -4.20
N ILE A 60 -7.67 1.11 -5.21
CA ILE A 60 -8.79 2.08 -5.23
C ILE A 60 -10.06 1.48 -5.81
#